data_AF-A0A6P0T7M2-F1
#
_entry.id   AF-A0A6P0T7M2-F1
#
_cell.length_a   1.000
_cell.length_b   1.000
_cell.length_c   1.000
_cell.angle_alpha   90.00
_cell.angle_beta   90.00
_cell.angle_gamma   90.00
#
_symmetry.space_group_name_H-M   'P 1'
#
loop_
_entity.id
_entity.type
_entity.pdbx_description
1 polymer ?
#
loop_
_entity_poly.entity_id
_entity_poly.type
_entity_poly.pdbx_seq_one_letter_code
_entity_poly.pdbx_strand_id
1 'polypeptide(L)'
;MSKIIRVYCEGNTSSHDHDILEKVIDGLPANVEIVPLGSIRGSRAIVQYVEAKNIVKSHFKVLFRDRDFDKEIPVHEKLERDEYNQYCYYAYRNTIENYLFDTSLIVSFVQKESLSDKYSIQSENDAKNKFIDAAERIKYYQAVRHSMGKMRTGQTNFGTKLTSKSGILPTLLDQEYCKNEGWEKIMQAKSFADSWTENNFLILYQEFIDKFDSYFMENLVFLAYFHGKDFASSLKITLPDFPLKNYYKFAKQHFNYCKFHDLIELRNLIEEHL
;
A
#
# COMPACT_ATOMS: atom_id res chain seq x y z
N MET A 1 -6.08 35.70 10.01
CA MET A 1 -6.03 34.31 10.51
C MET A 1 -5.14 33.52 9.57
N SER A 2 -4.20 32.71 10.06
CA SER A 2 -3.44 31.83 9.15
C SER A 2 -4.40 30.78 8.56
N LYS A 3 -4.27 30.52 7.26
CA LYS A 3 -5.04 29.47 6.57
C LYS A 3 -4.56 28.12 7.08
N ILE A 4 -5.38 27.34 7.78
CA ILE A 4 -4.96 26.01 8.22
C ILE A 4 -5.15 25.01 7.08
N ILE A 5 -4.13 24.20 6.78
CA ILE A 5 -4.23 23.07 5.85
C ILE A 5 -4.13 21.77 6.64
N ARG A 6 -5.09 20.85 6.44
CA ARG A 6 -5.11 19.55 7.12
C ARG A 6 -4.93 18.39 6.16
N VAL A 7 -3.93 17.57 6.43
CA VAL A 7 -3.67 16.31 5.72
C VAL A 7 -4.08 15.15 6.61
N TYR A 8 -5.26 14.59 6.36
CA TYR A 8 -5.78 13.44 7.07
C TYR A 8 -5.21 12.13 6.51
N CYS A 9 -4.93 11.17 7.39
CA CYS A 9 -4.49 9.82 7.01
C CYS A 9 -5.13 8.76 7.90
N GLU A 10 -5.16 7.51 7.43
CA GLU A 10 -5.85 6.41 8.14
C GLU A 10 -5.09 5.94 9.38
N GLY A 11 -3.76 6.02 9.33
CA GLY A 11 -2.88 5.60 10.39
C GLY A 11 -2.99 6.39 11.69
N ASN A 12 -2.17 6.02 12.66
CA ASN A 12 -1.95 6.75 13.91
C ASN A 12 -0.61 7.50 13.85
N THR A 13 -0.28 8.29 14.87
CA THR A 13 0.97 9.08 14.95
C THR A 13 2.27 8.27 14.88
N SER A 14 2.21 6.95 14.99
CA SER A 14 3.37 6.04 14.90
C SER A 14 3.34 5.14 13.65
N SER A 15 2.41 5.38 12.73
CA SER A 15 2.23 4.56 11.53
C SER A 15 3.16 4.97 10.40
N HIS A 16 3.26 4.10 9.39
CA HIS A 16 3.99 4.42 8.16
C HIS A 16 3.37 5.61 7.40
N ASP A 17 2.05 5.74 7.42
CA ASP A 17 1.30 6.87 6.85
C ASP A 17 1.77 8.20 7.42
N HIS A 18 1.81 8.30 8.75
CA HIS A 18 2.22 9.53 9.41
C HIS A 18 3.66 9.89 9.06
N ASP A 19 4.59 8.94 9.23
CA ASP A 19 6.02 9.19 9.01
C ASP A 19 6.35 9.54 7.56
N ILE A 20 5.65 8.96 6.57
CA ILE A 20 5.82 9.31 5.16
C ILE A 20 5.24 10.69 4.87
N LEU A 21 4.04 10.99 5.37
CA LEU A 21 3.42 12.30 5.16
C LEU A 21 4.21 13.42 5.83
N GLU A 22 4.85 13.18 6.98
CA GLU A 22 5.76 14.14 7.60
C GLU A 22 6.89 14.54 6.66
N LYS A 23 7.43 13.58 5.89
CA LYS A 23 8.45 13.86 4.87
C LYS A 23 7.90 14.65 3.69
N VAL A 24 6.65 14.42 3.31
CA VAL A 24 5.98 15.18 2.22
C VAL A 24 5.80 16.64 2.62
N ILE A 25 5.39 16.92 3.87
CA ILE A 25 5.14 18.29 4.34
C ILE A 25 6.38 18.97 4.96
N ASP A 26 7.52 18.30 4.99
CA ASP A 26 8.74 18.85 5.59
C ASP A 26 9.14 20.18 4.94
N GLY A 27 9.50 21.16 5.76
CA GLY A 27 9.80 22.53 5.33
C GLY A 27 8.59 23.39 4.94
N LEU A 28 7.36 22.87 4.96
CA LEU A 28 6.15 23.70 4.79
C LEU A 28 5.85 24.51 6.07
N PRO A 29 5.06 25.60 5.99
CA PRO A 29 4.83 26.44 7.15
C PRO A 29 3.95 25.73 8.21
N ALA A 30 4.08 26.17 9.47
CA ALA A 30 3.51 25.49 10.65
C ALA A 30 1.96 25.39 10.70
N ASN A 31 1.26 26.00 9.74
CA ASN A 31 -0.19 25.91 9.56
C ASN A 31 -0.61 24.70 8.69
N VAL A 32 0.33 23.90 8.19
CA VAL A 32 0.08 22.59 7.58
C VAL A 32 0.23 21.51 8.65
N GLU A 33 -0.84 20.75 8.91
CA GLU A 33 -0.84 19.72 9.94
C GLU A 33 -1.32 18.35 9.41
N ILE A 34 -0.69 17.28 9.89
CA ILE A 34 -1.14 15.91 9.65
C ILE A 34 -2.12 15.52 10.75
N VAL A 35 -3.28 15.00 10.37
CA VAL A 35 -4.34 14.60 11.31
C VAL A 35 -4.61 13.10 11.16
N PRO A 36 -3.96 12.25 11.96
CA PRO A 36 -4.21 10.81 11.94
C PRO A 36 -5.63 10.48 12.43
N LEU A 37 -6.31 9.59 11.71
CA LEU A 37 -7.67 9.14 12.03
C LEU A 37 -7.70 7.86 12.87
N GLY A 38 -6.65 7.03 12.79
CA GLY A 38 -6.54 5.75 13.47
C GLY A 38 -7.47 4.64 12.96
N SER A 39 -8.23 4.87 11.88
CA SER A 39 -9.13 3.89 11.28
C SER A 39 -9.44 4.21 9.81
N ILE A 40 -9.44 3.15 8.99
CA ILE A 40 -9.95 3.14 7.61
C ILE A 40 -11.48 3.28 7.60
N ARG A 41 -12.17 2.55 8.49
CA ARG A 41 -13.64 2.48 8.52
C ARG A 41 -14.20 3.82 8.97
N GLY A 42 -15.05 4.40 8.12
CA GLY A 42 -15.70 5.67 8.38
C GLY A 42 -14.77 6.88 8.32
N SER A 43 -13.55 6.75 7.79
CA SER A 43 -12.57 7.85 7.69
C SER A 43 -13.17 9.14 7.14
N ARG A 44 -14.01 9.04 6.10
CA ARG A 44 -14.76 10.17 5.52
C ARG A 44 -15.67 10.87 6.54
N ALA A 45 -16.48 10.09 7.25
CA ALA A 45 -17.39 10.62 8.28
C ALA A 45 -16.63 11.23 9.46
N ILE A 46 -15.49 10.64 9.84
CA ILE A 46 -14.61 11.18 10.89
C ILE A 46 -14.06 12.53 10.46
N VAL A 47 -13.54 12.67 9.23
CA VAL A 47 -13.06 13.97 8.71
C VAL A 47 -14.17 15.02 8.76
N GLN A 48 -15.38 14.68 8.30
CA GLN A 48 -16.53 15.60 8.36
C GLN A 48 -16.88 15.99 9.79
N TYR A 49 -16.88 15.04 10.72
CA TYR A 49 -17.15 15.28 12.13
C TYR A 49 -16.10 16.20 12.77
N VAL A 50 -14.81 15.91 12.56
CA VAL A 50 -13.68 16.72 13.05
C VAL A 50 -13.78 18.13 12.49
N GLU A 51 -14.00 18.27 11.18
CA GLU A 51 -14.17 19.56 10.53
C GLU A 51 -15.41 20.32 11.02
N ALA A 52 -16.51 19.64 11.36
CA ALA A 52 -17.70 20.28 11.91
C ALA A 52 -17.47 20.78 13.35
N LYS A 53 -16.72 20.04 14.16
CA LYS A 53 -16.48 20.34 15.59
C LYS A 53 -15.34 21.32 15.84
N ASN A 54 -14.36 21.41 14.94
CA ASN A 54 -13.24 22.34 15.10
C ASN A 54 -13.72 23.80 15.06
N ILE A 55 -13.21 24.59 16.01
CA ILE A 55 -13.44 26.04 16.11
C ILE A 55 -12.82 26.74 14.88
N VAL A 56 -11.62 26.31 14.49
CA VAL A 56 -10.94 26.78 13.27
C VAL A 56 -11.08 25.73 12.17
N LYS A 57 -11.82 26.10 11.12
CA LYS A 57 -11.97 25.28 9.91
C LYS A 57 -10.68 25.24 9.13
N SER A 58 -10.42 24.12 8.47
CA SER A 58 -9.35 24.09 7.49
C SER A 58 -9.74 24.97 6.30
N HIS A 59 -8.77 25.76 5.82
CA HIS A 59 -8.87 26.44 4.53
C HIS A 59 -8.86 25.42 3.39
N PHE A 60 -8.01 24.40 3.53
CA PHE A 60 -7.92 23.29 2.60
C PHE A 60 -7.68 21.98 3.37
N LYS A 61 -8.25 20.88 2.86
CA LYS A 61 -8.07 19.57 3.47
C LYS A 61 -7.93 18.48 2.42
N VAL A 62 -7.12 17.49 2.76
CA VAL A 62 -6.91 16.28 1.98
C VAL A 62 -7.05 15.08 2.91
N LEU A 63 -7.75 14.05 2.47
CA LEU A 63 -7.72 12.72 3.05
C LEU A 63 -6.89 11.84 2.11
N PHE A 64 -5.63 11.62 2.49
CA PHE A 64 -4.72 10.73 1.79
C PHE A 64 -5.02 9.28 2.18
N ARG A 65 -5.22 8.42 1.19
CA ARG A 65 -5.55 7.01 1.40
C ARG A 65 -4.73 6.11 0.49
N ASP A 66 -4.37 4.97 1.02
CA ASP A 66 -3.94 3.83 0.22
C ASP A 66 -5.09 3.35 -0.68
N ARG A 67 -4.77 2.66 -1.78
CA ARG A 67 -5.80 2.03 -2.63
C ARG A 67 -6.37 0.75 -2.02
N ASP A 68 -5.57 0.10 -1.17
CA ASP A 68 -5.79 -1.27 -0.72
C ASP A 68 -6.12 -2.17 -1.92
N PHE A 69 -7.26 -2.86 -1.88
CA PHE A 69 -7.85 -3.58 -3.01
C PHE A 69 -9.23 -2.99 -3.36
N ASP A 70 -9.47 -1.75 -2.94
CA ASP A 70 -10.75 -1.05 -3.06
C ASP A 70 -10.80 -0.19 -4.34
N LYS A 71 -9.63 0.16 -4.91
CA LYS A 71 -9.51 0.92 -6.14
C LYS A 71 -8.41 0.35 -7.04
N GLU A 72 -8.65 0.29 -8.35
CA GLU A 72 -7.64 -0.16 -9.31
C GLU A 72 -6.44 0.78 -9.34
N ILE A 73 -5.26 0.23 -9.62
CA ILE A 73 -4.04 1.03 -9.81
C ILE A 73 -4.06 1.63 -11.22
N PRO A 74 -3.91 2.95 -11.38
CA PRO A 74 -3.92 3.59 -12.68
C PRO A 74 -2.70 3.18 -13.50
N VAL A 75 -2.79 3.36 -14.82
CA VAL A 75 -1.67 3.04 -15.73
C VAL A 75 -0.45 3.91 -15.46
N HIS A 76 -0.66 5.16 -15.08
CA HIS A 76 0.40 6.12 -14.76
C HIS A 76 0.41 6.42 -13.27
N GLU A 77 1.60 6.57 -12.70
CA GLU A 77 1.78 7.02 -11.33
C GLU A 77 1.16 8.41 -11.17
N LYS A 78 0.11 8.51 -10.34
CA LYS A 78 -0.60 9.75 -10.04
C LYS A 78 -1.35 9.64 -8.72
N LEU A 79 -1.50 10.77 -8.04
CA LEU A 79 -2.43 11.00 -6.96
C LEU A 79 -3.83 11.15 -7.55
N GLU A 80 -4.73 10.25 -7.19
CA GLU A 80 -6.04 10.21 -7.81
C GLU A 80 -7.15 10.67 -6.87
N ARG A 81 -7.80 11.78 -7.23
CA ARG A 81 -8.96 12.27 -6.51
C ARG A 81 -10.12 11.27 -6.58
N ASP A 82 -10.83 11.09 -5.47
CA ASP A 82 -12.09 10.36 -5.44
C ASP A 82 -13.20 11.18 -6.12
N GLU A 83 -13.92 10.56 -7.07
CA GLU A 83 -14.97 11.23 -7.87
C GLU A 83 -16.16 11.69 -7.02
N TYR A 84 -16.46 10.96 -5.94
CA TYR A 84 -17.61 11.20 -5.07
C TYR A 84 -17.24 12.04 -3.84
N ASN A 85 -15.94 12.15 -3.53
CA ASN A 85 -15.44 12.85 -2.37
C ASN A 85 -14.26 13.75 -2.72
N GLN A 86 -14.58 15.02 -2.94
CA GLN A 86 -13.67 16.05 -3.40
C GLN A 86 -12.41 16.29 -2.55
N TYR A 87 -12.37 15.85 -1.29
CA TYR A 87 -11.16 15.96 -0.46
C TYR A 87 -10.41 14.64 -0.29
N CYS A 88 -10.91 13.51 -0.82
CA CYS A 88 -10.26 12.21 -0.71
C CYS A 88 -9.36 11.97 -1.92
N TYR A 89 -8.11 11.57 -1.67
CA TYR A 89 -7.10 11.32 -2.68
C TYR A 89 -6.45 9.96 -2.41
N TYR A 90 -6.41 9.14 -3.45
CA TYR A 90 -5.78 7.83 -3.43
C TYR A 90 -4.34 7.94 -3.90
N ALA A 91 -3.45 7.37 -3.09
CA ALA A 91 -2.07 7.10 -3.47
C ALA A 91 -2.01 6.27 -4.76
N TYR A 92 -0.85 6.25 -5.43
CA TYR A 92 -0.65 5.37 -6.58
C TYR A 92 -0.59 3.89 -6.15
N ARG A 93 0.05 3.62 -5.01
CA ARG A 93 0.34 2.25 -4.55
C ARG A 93 -0.81 1.66 -3.72
N ASN A 94 -0.88 0.33 -3.70
CA ASN A 94 -1.87 -0.38 -2.91
C ASN A 94 -1.72 -0.17 -1.41
N THR A 95 -0.49 -0.09 -0.88
CA THR A 95 -0.28 0.26 0.53
C THR A 95 0.94 1.15 0.72
N ILE A 96 0.91 1.94 1.78
CA ILE A 96 1.93 2.92 2.14
C ILE A 96 3.29 2.28 2.47
N GLU A 97 3.33 1.02 2.91
CA GLU A 97 4.60 0.33 3.19
C GLU A 97 5.44 0.17 1.92
N ASN A 98 4.82 0.13 0.75
CA ASN A 98 5.54 -0.07 -0.51
C ASN A 98 6.49 1.07 -0.86
N TYR A 99 6.25 2.29 -0.36
CA TYR A 99 7.18 3.41 -0.55
C TYR A 99 8.50 3.20 0.22
N LEU A 100 8.51 2.34 1.24
CA LEU A 100 9.70 2.08 2.06
C LEU A 100 10.61 1.00 1.49
N PHE A 101 10.19 0.29 0.43
CA PHE A 101 11.00 -0.72 -0.24
C PHE A 101 11.70 -0.11 -1.46
N ASP A 102 12.96 0.24 -1.29
CA ASP A 102 13.85 0.82 -2.30
C ASP A 102 15.18 0.06 -2.30
N THR A 103 15.69 -0.26 -3.49
CA THR A 103 16.91 -1.06 -3.69
C THR A 103 18.14 -0.37 -3.11
N SER A 104 18.28 0.93 -3.30
CA SER A 104 19.39 1.72 -2.73
C SER A 104 19.32 1.77 -1.20
N LEU A 105 18.12 1.88 -0.63
CA LEU A 105 17.92 1.92 0.81
C LEU A 105 18.21 0.58 1.48
N ILE A 106 17.79 -0.54 0.88
CA ILE A 106 18.08 -1.86 1.46
C ILE A 106 19.58 -2.19 1.38
N VAL A 107 20.27 -1.83 0.29
CA VAL A 107 21.73 -1.96 0.18
C VAL A 107 22.43 -1.15 1.28
N SER A 108 22.05 0.13 1.41
CA SER A 108 22.62 1.01 2.43
C SER A 108 22.37 0.48 3.85
N PHE A 109 21.18 -0.08 4.10
CA PHE A 109 20.84 -0.67 5.39
C PHE A 109 21.67 -1.91 5.72
N VAL A 110 21.77 -2.87 4.78
CA VAL A 110 22.51 -4.11 5.04
C VAL A 110 24.01 -3.84 5.19
N GLN A 111 24.56 -2.86 4.47
CA GLN A 111 25.95 -2.43 4.65
C GLN A 111 26.17 -1.80 6.02
N LYS A 112 25.28 -0.89 6.45
CA LYS A 112 25.35 -0.23 7.76
C LYS A 112 25.30 -1.23 8.92
N GLU A 113 24.46 -2.26 8.80
CA GLU A 113 24.27 -3.28 9.85
C GLU A 113 25.26 -4.46 9.72
N SER A 114 26.21 -4.41 8.77
CA SER A 114 27.17 -5.48 8.50
C SER A 114 26.49 -6.83 8.15
N LEU A 115 25.41 -6.77 7.37
CA LEU A 115 24.58 -7.91 6.95
C LEU A 115 24.73 -8.24 5.45
N SER A 116 25.55 -7.50 4.70
CA SER A 116 25.73 -7.68 3.25
C SER A 116 26.09 -9.12 2.87
N ASP A 117 27.05 -9.73 3.58
CA ASP A 117 27.48 -11.11 3.30
C ASP A 117 26.39 -12.12 3.67
N LYS A 118 25.73 -11.93 4.83
CA LYS A 118 24.63 -12.79 5.30
C LYS A 118 23.52 -12.88 4.27
N TYR A 119 23.17 -11.77 3.62
CA TYR A 119 22.08 -11.70 2.65
C TYR A 119 22.54 -11.76 1.20
N SER A 120 23.86 -11.77 0.95
CA SER A 120 24.45 -11.68 -0.37
C SER A 120 23.90 -10.48 -1.16
N ILE A 121 23.88 -9.31 -0.52
CA ILE A 121 23.43 -8.04 -1.11
C ILE A 121 24.61 -7.06 -1.05
N GLN A 122 25.27 -6.84 -2.19
CA GLN A 122 26.38 -5.88 -2.31
C GLN A 122 26.04 -4.72 -3.24
N SER A 123 25.02 -4.90 -4.09
CA SER A 123 24.57 -3.93 -5.09
C SER A 123 23.05 -3.80 -5.13
N GLU A 124 22.57 -2.74 -5.78
CA GLU A 124 21.13 -2.57 -6.03
C GLU A 124 20.54 -3.69 -6.89
N ASN A 125 21.34 -4.29 -7.78
CA ASN A 125 20.89 -5.41 -8.59
C ASN A 125 20.68 -6.67 -7.74
N ASP A 126 21.53 -6.92 -6.74
CA ASP A 126 21.32 -8.04 -5.80
C ASP A 126 20.05 -7.82 -4.98
N ALA A 127 19.86 -6.60 -4.46
CA ALA A 127 18.64 -6.22 -3.75
C ALA A 127 17.39 -6.39 -4.62
N LYS A 128 17.46 -5.95 -5.88
CA LYS A 128 16.39 -6.12 -6.88
C LYS A 128 16.03 -7.60 -7.07
N ASN A 129 17.04 -8.47 -7.22
CA ASN A 129 16.82 -9.91 -7.35
C ASN A 129 16.13 -10.49 -6.10
N LYS A 130 16.54 -10.08 -4.89
CA LYS A 130 15.86 -10.51 -3.65
C LYS A 130 14.41 -10.02 -3.58
N PHE A 131 14.12 -8.82 -4.09
CA PHE A 131 12.76 -8.32 -4.18
C PHE A 131 11.93 -9.12 -5.18
N ILE A 132 12.48 -9.43 -6.36
CA ILE A 132 11.81 -10.28 -7.35
C ILE A 132 11.53 -11.67 -6.77
N ASP A 133 12.51 -12.31 -6.12
CA ASP A 133 12.32 -13.62 -5.46
C ASP A 133 11.18 -13.58 -4.43
N ALA A 134 11.12 -12.51 -3.62
CA ALA A 134 10.06 -12.32 -2.64
C ALA A 134 8.69 -12.08 -3.29
N ALA A 135 8.64 -11.33 -4.41
CA ALA A 135 7.41 -11.06 -5.15
C ALA A 135 6.90 -12.32 -5.86
N GLU A 136 7.75 -13.03 -6.59
CA GLU A 136 7.45 -14.28 -7.28
C GLU A 136 6.82 -15.32 -6.33
N ARG A 137 7.39 -15.44 -5.12
CA ARG A 137 6.88 -16.34 -4.08
C ARG A 137 5.42 -16.09 -3.69
N ILE A 138 4.92 -14.86 -3.80
CA ILE A 138 3.55 -14.50 -3.40
C ILE A 138 2.64 -14.12 -4.56
N LYS A 139 3.09 -14.22 -5.82
CA LYS A 139 2.32 -13.71 -6.97
C LYS A 139 0.93 -14.32 -7.08
N TYR A 140 0.80 -15.63 -6.84
CA TYR A 140 -0.49 -16.33 -6.90
C TYR A 140 -1.42 -15.86 -5.78
N TYR A 141 -0.89 -15.67 -4.58
CA TYR A 141 -1.66 -15.12 -3.48
C TYR A 141 -2.12 -13.69 -3.79
N GLN A 142 -1.24 -12.83 -4.31
CA GLN A 142 -1.59 -11.47 -4.68
C GLN A 142 -2.64 -11.42 -5.80
N ALA A 143 -2.59 -12.33 -6.76
CA ALA A 143 -3.62 -12.45 -7.81
C ALA A 143 -4.98 -12.80 -7.21
N VAL A 144 -5.04 -13.70 -6.21
CA VAL A 144 -6.27 -13.96 -5.45
C VAL A 144 -6.76 -12.69 -4.76
N ARG A 145 -5.89 -11.98 -4.03
CA ARG A 145 -6.29 -10.77 -3.29
C ARG A 145 -6.89 -9.71 -4.21
N HIS A 146 -6.27 -9.51 -5.36
CA HIS A 146 -6.71 -8.58 -6.41
C HIS A 146 -8.04 -9.00 -7.05
N SER A 147 -8.18 -10.28 -7.39
CA SER A 147 -9.42 -10.82 -7.96
C SER A 147 -10.59 -10.69 -7.00
N MET A 148 -10.36 -11.08 -5.74
CA MET A 148 -11.33 -10.88 -4.66
C MET A 148 -11.64 -9.39 -4.45
N GLY A 149 -10.62 -8.53 -4.54
CA GLY A 149 -10.76 -7.07 -4.54
C GLY A 149 -11.79 -6.59 -5.55
N LYS A 150 -11.60 -6.96 -6.82
CA LYS A 150 -12.48 -6.59 -7.94
C LYS A 150 -13.89 -7.18 -7.85
N MET A 151 -14.04 -8.36 -7.25
CA MET A 151 -15.35 -9.02 -7.11
C MET A 151 -16.22 -8.43 -5.98
N ARG A 152 -15.63 -7.69 -5.04
CA ARG A 152 -16.38 -7.05 -3.96
C ARG A 152 -17.21 -5.88 -4.50
N THR A 153 -18.35 -5.64 -3.85
CA THR A 153 -19.11 -4.41 -4.04
C THR A 153 -19.22 -3.68 -2.72
N GLY A 154 -19.64 -2.40 -2.73
CA GLY A 154 -19.87 -1.66 -1.50
C GLY A 154 -20.87 -2.32 -0.53
N GLN A 155 -21.77 -3.17 -1.05
CA GLN A 155 -22.77 -3.89 -0.27
C GLN A 155 -22.30 -5.28 0.17
N THR A 156 -21.29 -5.84 -0.49
CA THR A 156 -20.90 -7.25 -0.34
C THR A 156 -19.38 -7.37 -0.21
N ASN A 157 -18.92 -7.60 1.02
CA ASN A 157 -17.50 -7.58 1.38
C ASN A 157 -17.10 -8.82 2.18
N PHE A 158 -16.41 -9.73 1.53
CA PHE A 158 -15.86 -10.97 2.11
C PHE A 158 -14.35 -10.85 2.43
N GLY A 159 -13.79 -9.63 2.27
CA GLY A 159 -12.38 -9.35 2.41
C GLY A 159 -11.53 -9.91 1.26
N THR A 160 -10.22 -9.63 1.31
CA THR A 160 -9.26 -10.04 0.27
C THR A 160 -8.10 -10.87 0.81
N LYS A 161 -8.24 -11.44 2.01
CA LYS A 161 -7.18 -12.18 2.70
C LYS A 161 -7.61 -13.63 2.90
N LEU A 162 -6.71 -14.57 2.60
CA LEU A 162 -6.91 -15.98 2.97
C LEU A 162 -6.59 -16.22 4.45
N THR A 163 -5.79 -15.35 5.05
CA THR A 163 -5.40 -15.42 6.46
C THR A 163 -6.14 -14.38 7.32
N SER A 164 -5.93 -14.43 8.64
CA SER A 164 -6.58 -13.52 9.59
C SER A 164 -6.21 -12.04 9.38
N LYS A 165 -4.96 -11.74 9.00
CA LYS A 165 -4.47 -10.36 8.79
C LYS A 165 -3.41 -10.28 7.70
N SER A 166 -3.30 -9.11 7.06
CA SER A 166 -2.22 -8.83 6.11
C SER A 166 -0.85 -8.98 6.78
N GLY A 167 0.15 -9.44 6.02
CA GLY A 167 1.46 -9.78 6.56
C GLY A 167 1.52 -11.14 7.24
N ILE A 168 0.42 -11.90 7.29
CA ILE A 168 0.47 -13.36 7.51
C ILE A 168 0.23 -14.02 6.17
N LEU A 169 1.27 -14.68 5.65
CA LEU A 169 1.16 -15.47 4.42
C LEU A 169 0.50 -16.82 4.71
N PRO A 170 -0.27 -17.38 3.77
CA PRO A 170 -0.69 -18.77 3.84
C PRO A 170 0.50 -19.73 3.89
N THR A 171 0.28 -20.95 4.37
CA THR A 171 1.33 -21.99 4.46
C THR A 171 1.80 -22.48 3.10
N LEU A 172 0.88 -22.53 2.13
CA LEU A 172 1.14 -22.86 0.74
C LEU A 172 0.89 -21.63 -0.13
N LEU A 173 1.75 -21.43 -1.13
CA LEU A 173 1.74 -20.24 -1.99
C LEU A 173 1.74 -20.60 -3.48
N ASP A 174 1.59 -21.88 -3.81
CA ASP A 174 1.45 -22.34 -5.18
C ASP A 174 0.09 -21.94 -5.78
N GLN A 175 0.01 -22.01 -7.10
CA GLN A 175 -1.13 -21.56 -7.89
C GLN A 175 -2.41 -22.32 -7.53
N GLU A 176 -2.32 -23.64 -7.40
CA GLU A 176 -3.49 -24.49 -7.17
C GLU A 176 -4.08 -24.20 -5.79
N TYR A 177 -3.25 -24.20 -4.75
CA TYR A 177 -3.68 -23.90 -3.40
C TYR A 177 -4.31 -22.52 -3.29
N CYS A 178 -3.60 -21.47 -3.75
CA CYS A 178 -4.11 -20.10 -3.65
C CYS A 178 -5.45 -19.93 -4.37
N LYS A 179 -5.57 -20.48 -5.58
CA LYS A 179 -6.80 -20.42 -6.38
C LYS A 179 -7.97 -21.12 -5.67
N ASN A 180 -7.76 -22.33 -5.16
CA ASN A 180 -8.81 -23.12 -4.51
C ASN A 180 -9.28 -22.46 -3.21
N GLU A 181 -8.36 -22.03 -2.35
CA GLU A 181 -8.69 -21.33 -1.10
C GLU A 181 -9.38 -19.98 -1.35
N GLY A 182 -8.96 -19.27 -2.39
CA GLY A 182 -9.64 -18.04 -2.85
C GLY A 182 -11.09 -18.29 -3.20
N TRP A 183 -11.36 -19.36 -3.96
CA TRP A 183 -12.72 -19.73 -4.33
C TRP A 183 -13.54 -20.22 -3.15
N GLU A 184 -12.99 -21.08 -2.29
CA GLU A 184 -13.67 -21.55 -1.08
C GLU A 184 -14.09 -20.39 -0.18
N LYS A 185 -13.22 -19.38 -0.02
CA LYS A 185 -13.54 -18.19 0.74
C LYS A 185 -14.70 -17.38 0.13
N ILE A 186 -14.77 -17.28 -1.19
CA ILE A 186 -15.90 -16.63 -1.88
C ILE A 186 -17.18 -17.45 -1.67
N MET A 187 -17.11 -18.78 -1.79
CA MET A 187 -18.27 -19.66 -1.57
C MET A 187 -18.85 -19.54 -0.16
N GLN A 188 -17.98 -19.48 0.86
CA GLN A 188 -18.41 -19.30 2.25
C GLN A 188 -19.15 -17.96 2.47
N ALA A 189 -18.86 -16.95 1.66
CA ALA A 189 -19.55 -15.66 1.72
C ALA A 189 -20.80 -15.59 0.82
N LYS A 190 -21.02 -16.55 -0.08
CA LYS A 190 -21.99 -16.47 -1.19
C LYS A 190 -23.45 -16.30 -0.75
N SER A 191 -23.77 -16.43 0.54
CA SER A 191 -25.09 -16.05 1.09
C SER A 191 -25.46 -14.56 0.90
N PHE A 192 -24.58 -13.72 0.37
CA PHE A 192 -24.79 -12.27 0.21
C PHE A 192 -24.86 -11.73 -1.23
N ALA A 193 -24.55 -12.51 -2.28
CA ALA A 193 -24.61 -12.02 -3.68
C ALA A 193 -24.68 -13.15 -4.74
N ASP A 194 -25.71 -13.14 -5.57
CA ASP A 194 -25.85 -14.08 -6.71
C ASP A 194 -24.84 -13.85 -7.85
N SER A 195 -24.18 -12.68 -7.87
CA SER A 195 -23.22 -12.29 -8.92
C SER A 195 -21.82 -12.91 -8.77
N TRP A 196 -21.55 -13.64 -7.69
CA TRP A 196 -20.25 -14.28 -7.46
C TRP A 196 -20.21 -15.68 -8.08
N THR A 197 -19.65 -15.75 -9.28
CA THR A 197 -19.46 -17.00 -10.03
C THR A 197 -17.99 -17.41 -10.04
N GLU A 198 -17.75 -18.72 -10.04
CA GLU A 198 -16.41 -19.29 -10.14
C GLU A 198 -15.74 -18.84 -11.44
N ASN A 199 -16.50 -18.84 -12.54
CA ASN A 199 -16.01 -18.40 -13.83
C ASN A 199 -15.50 -16.94 -13.79
N ASN A 200 -16.22 -16.01 -13.17
CA ASN A 200 -15.76 -14.63 -13.04
C ASN A 200 -14.50 -14.54 -12.16
N PHE A 201 -14.44 -15.28 -11.06
CA PHE A 201 -13.23 -15.36 -10.24
C PHE A 201 -12.02 -15.87 -11.04
N LEU A 202 -12.19 -16.94 -11.81
CA LEU A 202 -11.12 -17.54 -12.62
C LEU A 202 -10.64 -16.60 -13.74
N ILE A 203 -11.55 -15.87 -14.39
CA ILE A 203 -11.20 -14.85 -15.40
C ILE A 203 -10.34 -13.75 -14.77
N LEU A 204 -10.82 -13.13 -13.68
CA LEU A 204 -10.08 -12.07 -13.00
C LEU A 204 -8.74 -12.58 -12.46
N TYR A 205 -8.70 -13.79 -11.93
CA TYR A 205 -7.47 -14.42 -11.46
C TYR A 205 -6.46 -14.56 -12.59
N GLN A 206 -6.87 -15.07 -13.75
CA GLN A 206 -6.00 -15.21 -14.91
C GLN A 206 -5.51 -13.84 -15.42
N GLU A 207 -6.37 -12.82 -15.48
CA GLU A 207 -5.97 -11.45 -15.85
C GLU A 207 -4.82 -10.92 -14.98
N PHE A 208 -4.87 -11.16 -13.67
CA PHE A 208 -3.80 -10.74 -12.77
C PHE A 208 -2.53 -11.59 -12.90
N ILE A 209 -2.67 -12.90 -13.16
CA ILE A 209 -1.51 -13.75 -13.44
C ILE A 209 -0.79 -13.32 -14.72
N ASP A 210 -1.55 -13.05 -15.79
CA ASP A 210 -0.99 -12.59 -17.06
C ASP A 210 -0.32 -11.21 -16.91
N LYS A 211 -0.84 -10.36 -16.02
CA LYS A 211 -0.24 -9.07 -15.66
C LYS A 211 1.05 -9.21 -14.86
N PHE A 212 1.21 -10.26 -14.07
CA PHE A 212 2.39 -10.49 -13.23
C PHE A 212 3.49 -11.23 -14.00
N ASP A 213 3.79 -10.72 -15.20
CA ASP A 213 4.79 -11.25 -16.11
C ASP A 213 6.23 -10.84 -15.75
N SER A 214 7.19 -11.26 -16.57
CA SER A 214 8.60 -10.90 -16.36
C SER A 214 8.84 -9.39 -16.38
N TYR A 215 8.15 -8.64 -17.25
CA TYR A 215 8.31 -7.19 -17.31
C TYR A 215 7.83 -6.53 -16.00
N PHE A 216 6.69 -6.97 -15.47
CA PHE A 216 6.13 -6.52 -14.21
C PHE A 216 7.08 -6.78 -13.04
N MET A 217 7.75 -7.94 -13.02
CA MET A 217 8.74 -8.28 -11.99
C MET A 217 10.03 -7.49 -12.16
N GLU A 218 10.61 -7.50 -13.36
CA GLU A 218 11.90 -6.86 -13.66
C GLU A 218 11.84 -5.33 -13.51
N ASN A 219 10.69 -4.70 -13.70
CA ASN A 219 10.52 -3.26 -13.48
C ASN A 219 9.99 -2.92 -12.08
N LEU A 220 9.95 -3.90 -11.16
CA LEU A 220 9.47 -3.73 -9.78
C LEU A 220 8.04 -3.16 -9.69
N VAL A 221 7.21 -3.39 -10.72
CA VAL A 221 5.83 -2.90 -10.80
C VAL A 221 4.97 -3.52 -9.68
N PHE A 222 5.36 -4.71 -9.19
CA PHE A 222 4.76 -5.32 -8.01
C PHE A 222 4.81 -4.41 -6.76
N LEU A 223 5.74 -3.47 -6.64
CA LEU A 223 5.73 -2.51 -5.51
C LEU A 223 4.59 -1.50 -5.60
N ALA A 224 3.89 -1.37 -6.72
CA ALA A 224 2.62 -0.65 -6.77
C ALA A 224 1.44 -1.57 -6.44
N TYR A 225 1.49 -2.82 -6.90
CA TYR A 225 0.37 -3.77 -6.90
C TYR A 225 0.27 -4.67 -5.67
N PHE A 226 1.37 -5.15 -5.13
CA PHE A 226 1.33 -6.12 -4.05
C PHE A 226 1.09 -5.40 -2.74
N HIS A 227 0.39 -6.06 -1.82
CA HIS A 227 0.18 -5.49 -0.49
C HIS A 227 1.50 -5.50 0.29
N GLY A 228 1.95 -4.35 0.77
CA GLY A 228 3.31 -4.19 1.29
C GLY A 228 3.63 -5.05 2.51
N LYS A 229 2.66 -5.28 3.41
CA LYS A 229 2.85 -6.22 4.53
C LYS A 229 3.08 -7.67 4.07
N ASP A 230 2.42 -8.11 3.00
CA ASP A 230 2.60 -9.48 2.48
C ASP A 230 3.97 -9.59 1.81
N PHE A 231 4.35 -8.58 1.03
CA PHE A 231 5.69 -8.48 0.45
C PHE A 231 6.77 -8.49 1.53
N ALA A 232 6.62 -7.71 2.59
CA ALA A 232 7.55 -7.68 3.71
C ALA A 232 7.71 -9.05 4.40
N SER A 233 6.61 -9.79 4.55
CA SER A 233 6.64 -11.15 5.11
C SER A 233 7.31 -12.14 4.16
N SER A 234 7.08 -12.01 2.85
CA SER A 234 7.78 -12.82 1.85
C SER A 234 9.28 -12.51 1.84
N LEU A 235 9.65 -11.23 1.93
CA LEU A 235 11.03 -10.79 2.01
C LEU A 235 11.76 -11.38 3.23
N LYS A 236 11.08 -11.52 4.38
CA LYS A 236 11.64 -12.21 5.55
C LYS A 236 11.85 -13.71 5.36
N ILE A 237 11.10 -14.35 4.46
CA ILE A 237 11.35 -15.75 4.06
C ILE A 237 12.58 -15.80 3.16
N THR A 238 12.69 -14.88 2.20
CA THR A 238 13.84 -14.75 1.29
C THR A 238 15.12 -14.34 2.03
N LEU A 239 14.99 -13.52 3.09
CA LEU A 239 16.06 -13.02 3.94
C LEU A 239 15.81 -13.44 5.40
N PRO A 240 16.24 -14.66 5.79
CA PRO A 240 16.01 -15.16 7.14
C PRO A 240 16.52 -14.21 8.23
N ASP A 241 15.70 -14.02 9.26
CA ASP A 241 15.94 -13.10 10.38
C ASP A 241 16.19 -11.64 9.97
N PHE A 242 15.72 -11.22 8.79
CA PHE A 242 15.85 -9.83 8.37
C PHE A 242 15.23 -8.89 9.41
N PRO A 243 16.00 -7.91 9.95
CA PRO A 243 15.54 -7.04 11.01
C PRO A 243 14.61 -5.95 10.46
N LEU A 244 13.44 -6.37 9.95
CA LEU A 244 12.47 -5.55 9.22
C LEU A 244 12.06 -4.28 9.99
N LYS A 245 11.92 -4.37 11.31
CA LYS A 245 11.60 -3.21 12.16
C LYS A 245 12.72 -2.16 12.12
N ASN A 246 13.98 -2.59 12.16
CA ASN A 246 15.13 -1.69 12.06
C ASN A 246 15.26 -1.13 10.64
N TYR A 247 14.99 -1.95 9.62
CA TYR A 247 14.93 -1.51 8.24
C TYR A 247 13.89 -0.40 8.06
N TYR A 248 12.65 -0.59 8.54
CA TYR A 248 11.64 0.48 8.43
C TYR A 248 12.05 1.76 9.13
N LYS A 249 12.68 1.68 10.31
CA LYS A 249 13.22 2.87 10.99
C LYS A 249 14.27 3.56 10.10
N PHE A 250 15.19 2.79 9.52
CA PHE A 250 16.22 3.32 8.63
C PHE A 250 15.62 3.92 7.35
N ALA A 251 14.70 3.21 6.69
CA ALA A 251 14.06 3.62 5.45
C ALA A 251 13.28 4.93 5.62
N LYS A 252 12.51 5.07 6.72
CA LYS A 252 11.79 6.31 7.05
C LYS A 252 12.74 7.50 7.26
N GLN A 253 13.87 7.28 7.93
CA GLN A 253 14.86 8.34 8.16
C GLN A 253 15.45 8.89 6.85
N HIS A 254 15.68 8.00 5.88
CA HIS A 254 16.27 8.32 4.57
C HIS A 254 15.24 8.42 3.45
N PHE A 255 13.95 8.48 3.80
CA PHE A 255 12.87 8.52 2.83
C PHE A 255 12.91 9.84 2.06
N ASN A 256 12.88 9.73 0.73
CA ASN A 256 12.81 10.87 -0.18
C ASN A 256 11.52 10.78 -1.00
N TYR A 257 10.52 11.59 -0.63
CA TYR A 257 9.23 11.60 -1.31
C TYR A 257 9.35 12.03 -2.78
N CYS A 258 10.39 12.79 -3.17
CA CYS A 258 10.62 13.23 -4.54
C CYS A 258 10.92 12.10 -5.53
N LYS A 259 11.10 10.86 -5.05
CA LYS A 259 11.19 9.67 -5.90
C LYS A 259 9.82 9.19 -6.41
N PHE A 260 8.73 9.70 -5.85
CA PHE A 260 7.37 9.22 -6.09
C PHE A 260 6.49 10.36 -6.59
N HIS A 261 5.99 10.21 -7.82
CA HIS A 261 5.28 11.28 -8.51
C HIS A 261 3.97 11.65 -7.81
N ASP A 262 3.24 10.66 -7.30
CA ASP A 262 1.98 10.89 -6.59
C ASP A 262 2.17 11.62 -5.24
N LEU A 263 3.31 11.39 -4.56
CA LEU A 263 3.65 12.14 -3.35
C LEU A 263 4.12 13.57 -3.67
N ILE A 264 4.78 13.78 -4.80
CA ILE A 264 5.08 15.13 -5.32
C ILE A 264 3.78 15.87 -5.64
N GLU A 265 2.84 15.23 -6.33
CA GLU A 265 1.53 15.80 -6.62
C GLU A 265 0.76 16.14 -5.34
N LEU A 266 0.84 15.30 -4.30
CA LEU A 266 0.28 15.62 -2.99
C LEU A 266 0.90 16.89 -2.39
N ARG A 267 2.23 17.03 -2.46
CA ARG A 267 2.89 18.24 -1.97
C ARG A 267 2.47 19.47 -2.75
N ASN A 268 2.49 19.40 -4.08
CA ASN A 268 2.09 20.51 -4.95
C ASN A 268 0.65 20.94 -4.66
N LEU A 269 -0.26 19.98 -4.48
CA LEU A 269 -1.66 20.23 -4.11
C LEU A 269 -1.78 20.99 -2.78
N ILE A 270 -0.93 20.69 -1.79
CA ILE A 270 -0.87 21.41 -0.52
C ILE A 270 -0.32 22.82 -0.72
N GLU A 271 0.77 22.96 -1.47
CA GLU A 271 1.44 24.24 -1.73
C GLU A 271 0.57 25.24 -2.49
N GLU A 272 -0.26 24.77 -3.43
CA GLU A 272 -1.26 25.59 -4.15
C GLU A 272 -2.26 26.30 -3.22
N HIS A 273 -2.43 25.80 -2.00
CA HIS A 273 -3.41 26.30 -1.03
C HIS A 273 -2.79 27.04 0.16
N LEU A 274 -1.47 27.26 0.18
CA LEU A 274 -0.80 28.10 1.18
C LEU A 274 -1.24 29.58 1.07
#